data_AF-A0A1U7WCU7-F1
#
_entry.id   AF-A0A1U7WCU7-F1
#
_cell.length_a   1.000
_cell.length_b   1.000
_cell.length_c   1.000
_cell.angle_alpha   90.00
_cell.angle_beta   90.00
_cell.angle_gamma   90.00
#
_symmetry.space_group_name_H-M   'P 1'
#
loop_
_entity.id
_entity.type
_entity.pdbx_description
1 polymer ?
#
loop_
_entity_poly.entity_id
_entity_poly.type
_entity_poly.pdbx_seq_one_letter_code
_entity_poly.pdbx_strand_id
1 'polypeptide(L)'
;MAEDCELLYIICDGPYVPIKVLDEFPYSMAKTSKEFTEVDKKAVEKNLRAKKILVCGMRPKEYDRISACDTAKEIWKALQTTHEGTTQVKQSEDKPNTGDSSLMEVEDDDEDNGDK
;
A
#
# COMPACT_ATOMS: atom_id res chain seq x y z
N MET A 1 -20.04 18.05 2.81
CA MET A 1 -18.65 18.51 2.55
C MET A 1 -17.63 17.68 3.34
N ALA A 2 -17.85 17.40 4.63
CA ALA A 2 -16.93 16.54 5.40
C ALA A 2 -16.97 15.07 4.95
N GLU A 3 -18.15 14.56 4.55
CA GLU A 3 -18.28 13.15 4.15
C GLU A 3 -17.49 12.83 2.88
N ASP A 4 -17.41 13.77 1.94
CA ASP A 4 -16.69 13.57 0.67
C ASP A 4 -15.18 13.48 0.91
N CYS A 5 -14.65 14.28 1.85
CA CYS A 5 -13.25 14.19 2.26
C CYS A 5 -12.90 12.84 2.91
N GLU A 6 -13.79 12.29 3.73
CA GLU A 6 -13.57 10.97 4.36
C GLU A 6 -13.57 9.84 3.32
N LEU A 7 -14.41 9.90 2.30
CA LEU A 7 -14.43 8.90 1.23
C LEU A 7 -13.16 8.98 0.38
N LEU A 8 -12.66 10.19 0.09
CA LEU A 8 -11.38 10.36 -0.60
C LEU A 8 -10.22 9.78 0.19
N TYR A 9 -10.21 9.96 1.51
CA TYR A 9 -9.21 9.33 2.38
C TYR A 9 -9.21 7.80 2.25
N ILE A 10 -10.41 7.19 2.27
CA ILE A 10 -10.54 5.72 2.09
C ILE A 10 -10.06 5.25 0.71
N ILE A 11 -10.28 6.05 -0.34
CA ILE A 11 -9.83 5.75 -1.69
C ILE A 11 -8.30 5.79 -1.77
N CYS A 12 -7.66 6.78 -1.17
CA CYS A 12 -6.20 6.95 -1.23
C CYS A 12 -5.47 6.02 -0.25
N ASP A 13 -5.85 6.06 1.03
CA ASP A 13 -5.12 5.41 2.11
C ASP A 13 -5.62 3.99 2.41
N GLY A 14 -6.87 3.72 2.06
CA GLY A 14 -7.51 2.42 2.23
C GLY A 14 -8.56 2.41 3.34
N PRO A 15 -9.42 1.39 3.36
CA PRO A 15 -10.41 1.27 4.40
C PRO A 15 -9.76 0.88 5.73
N TYR A 16 -10.37 1.32 6.82
CA TYR A 16 -10.07 0.77 8.13
C TYR A 16 -10.40 -0.74 8.16
N VAL A 17 -9.47 -1.55 8.67
CA VAL A 17 -9.65 -2.99 8.86
C VAL A 17 -9.97 -3.23 10.34
N PRO A 18 -11.20 -3.69 10.67
CA PRO A 18 -11.56 -4.04 12.03
C PRO A 18 -10.66 -5.15 12.58
N ILE A 19 -9.91 -4.85 13.64
CA ILE A 19 -9.05 -5.81 14.33
C ILE A 19 -9.49 -6.00 15.78
N LYS A 20 -9.35 -7.22 16.29
CA LYS A 20 -9.42 -7.53 17.72
C LYS A 20 -8.01 -7.72 18.24
N VAL A 21 -7.76 -7.16 19.43
CA VAL A 21 -6.52 -7.36 20.18
C VAL A 21 -6.67 -8.64 20.99
N LEU A 22 -5.62 -9.45 21.03
CA LEU A 22 -5.55 -10.70 21.78
C LEU A 22 -4.39 -10.59 22.80
N ASP A 23 -4.54 -11.27 23.93
CA ASP A 23 -3.50 -11.28 24.98
C ASP A 23 -2.29 -12.16 24.62
N GLU A 24 -2.46 -13.10 23.69
CA GLU A 24 -1.42 -14.03 23.23
C GLU A 24 -1.24 -13.99 21.71
N PHE A 25 -0.12 -14.52 21.22
CA PHE A 25 0.21 -14.50 19.79
C PHE A 25 -0.81 -15.30 18.95
N PRO A 26 -1.34 -14.74 17.85
CA PRO A 26 -1.08 -13.40 17.32
C PRO A 26 -1.80 -12.29 18.11
N TYR A 27 -1.07 -11.27 18.57
CA TYR A 27 -1.60 -10.18 19.41
C TYR A 27 -2.71 -9.34 18.77
N SER A 28 -2.96 -9.51 17.46
CA SER A 28 -4.17 -9.02 16.82
C SER A 28 -4.62 -9.91 15.68
N MET A 29 -5.92 -9.93 15.45
CA MET A 29 -6.56 -10.64 14.33
C MET A 29 -7.68 -9.79 13.73
N ALA A 30 -7.97 -9.98 12.45
CA ALA A 30 -9.15 -9.37 11.84
C ALA A 30 -10.43 -9.85 12.56
N LYS A 31 -11.34 -8.92 12.85
CA LYS A 31 -12.66 -9.27 13.37
C LYS A 31 -13.46 -10.00 12.31
N THR A 32 -14.25 -10.97 12.74
CA THR A 32 -15.31 -11.53 11.91
C THR A 32 -16.50 -10.58 11.86
N SER A 33 -17.37 -10.69 10.86
CA SER A 33 -18.57 -9.85 10.73
C SER A 33 -19.49 -9.89 11.95
N LYS A 34 -19.46 -10.98 12.73
CA LYS A 34 -20.21 -11.14 13.98
C LYS A 34 -19.67 -10.29 15.13
N GLU A 35 -18.39 -9.92 15.08
CA GLU A 35 -17.68 -9.15 16.12
C GLU A 35 -17.65 -7.65 15.79
N PHE A 36 -18.23 -7.23 14.66
CA PHE A 36 -18.20 -5.84 14.23
C PHE A 36 -19.03 -4.94 15.16
N THR A 37 -18.37 -3.92 15.69
CA THR A 37 -19.01 -2.80 16.37
C THR A 37 -19.71 -1.88 15.37
N GLU A 38 -20.53 -0.94 15.85
CA GLU A 38 -21.16 0.06 14.98
C GLU A 38 -20.13 0.93 14.24
N VAL A 39 -18.97 1.19 14.85
CA VAL A 39 -17.86 1.89 14.20
C VAL A 39 -17.28 1.06 13.05
N ASP A 40 -17.07 -0.24 13.28
CA ASP A 40 -16.57 -1.17 12.26
C ASP A 40 -17.53 -1.25 11.06
N LYS A 41 -18.84 -1.38 11.32
CA LYS A 41 -19.88 -1.40 10.29
C LYS A 41 -19.89 -0.09 9.49
N LYS A 42 -19.80 1.05 10.16
CA LYS A 42 -19.75 2.37 9.51
C LYS A 42 -18.51 2.51 8.63
N ALA A 43 -17.36 1.97 9.05
CA ALA A 43 -16.15 1.96 8.22
C ALA A 43 -16.33 1.10 6.95
N VAL A 44 -16.92 -0.10 7.08
CA VAL A 44 -17.23 -0.98 5.94
C VAL A 44 -18.22 -0.31 4.98
N GLU A 45 -19.26 0.33 5.50
CA GLU A 45 -20.23 1.07 4.69
C GLU A 45 -19.57 2.20 3.89
N LYS A 46 -18.66 2.97 4.50
CA LYS A 46 -17.91 4.01 3.80
C LYS A 46 -17.06 3.44 2.68
N ASN A 47 -16.38 2.31 2.90
CA ASN A 47 -15.64 1.63 1.83
C ASN A 47 -16.56 1.20 0.67
N LEU A 48 -17.73 0.63 0.98
CA LEU A 48 -18.71 0.27 -0.06
C LEU A 48 -19.20 1.49 -0.84
N ARG A 49 -19.42 2.61 -0.17
CA ARG A 49 -19.80 3.88 -0.82
C ARG A 49 -18.68 4.41 -1.71
N ALA A 50 -17.43 4.38 -1.24
CA ALA A 50 -16.26 4.74 -2.03
C ALA A 50 -16.12 3.84 -3.28
N LYS A 51 -16.29 2.52 -3.13
CA LYS A 51 -16.32 1.58 -4.27
C LYS A 51 -17.40 1.96 -5.28
N LYS A 52 -18.63 2.24 -4.81
CA LYS A 52 -19.74 2.66 -5.67
C LYS A 52 -19.43 3.93 -6.45
N ILE A 53 -18.79 4.93 -5.83
CA ILE A 53 -18.37 6.16 -6.49
C ILE A 53 -17.36 5.87 -7.59
N LEU A 54 -16.35 5.04 -7.31
CA LEU A 54 -15.32 4.69 -8.29
C LEU A 54 -15.89 3.96 -9.50
N VAL A 55 -16.78 2.98 -9.28
CA VAL A 55 -17.35 2.17 -10.37
C VAL A 55 -18.51 2.85 -11.11
N CYS A 56 -19.00 3.97 -10.59
CA CYS A 56 -20.09 4.71 -11.21
C CYS A 56 -19.66 5.21 -12.59
N GLY A 57 -20.42 4.87 -13.64
CA GLY A 57 -20.11 5.29 -15.00
C GLY A 57 -19.00 4.50 -15.71
N MET A 58 -18.42 3.48 -15.07
CA MET A 58 -17.48 2.59 -15.74
C MET A 58 -18.17 1.74 -16.80
N ARG A 59 -17.46 1.47 -17.90
CA ARG A 59 -17.91 0.52 -18.92
C ARG A 59 -17.76 -0.91 -18.41
N PRO A 60 -18.57 -1.88 -18.86
CA PRO A 60 -18.46 -3.27 -18.42
C PRO A 60 -17.03 -3.86 -18.56
N LYS A 61 -16.35 -3.56 -19.68
CA LYS A 61 -14.96 -4.00 -19.91
C LYS A 61 -13.95 -3.45 -18.89
N GLU A 62 -14.19 -2.24 -18.38
CA GLU A 62 -13.35 -1.63 -17.34
C GLU A 62 -13.67 -2.26 -15.99
N TYR A 63 -14.95 -2.53 -15.72
CA TYR A 63 -15.39 -3.23 -14.52
C TYR A 63 -14.81 -4.64 -14.41
N ASP A 64 -14.79 -5.42 -15.49
CA ASP A 64 -14.24 -6.78 -15.51
C ASP A 64 -12.80 -6.84 -14.98
N ARG A 65 -12.00 -5.80 -15.25
CA ARG A 65 -10.59 -5.70 -14.82
C ARG A 65 -10.43 -5.46 -13.33
N ILE A 66 -11.39 -4.76 -12.71
CA ILE A 66 -11.37 -4.41 -11.29
C ILE A 66 -12.32 -5.28 -10.46
N SER A 67 -12.98 -6.25 -11.10
CA SER A 67 -13.99 -7.12 -10.48
C SER A 67 -13.44 -7.93 -9.31
N ALA A 68 -12.14 -8.24 -9.33
CA ALA A 68 -11.42 -8.93 -8.28
C ALA A 68 -10.91 -8.01 -7.15
N CYS A 69 -11.16 -6.69 -7.21
CA CYS A 69 -10.71 -5.75 -6.18
C CYS A 69 -11.68 -5.72 -4.98
N ASP A 70 -11.13 -5.93 -3.78
CA ASP A 70 -11.91 -6.01 -2.54
C ASP A 70 -12.18 -4.62 -1.95
N THR A 71 -11.24 -3.68 -2.12
CA THR A 71 -11.27 -2.34 -1.52
C THR A 71 -11.36 -1.21 -2.54
N ALA A 72 -11.83 -0.04 -2.10
CA ALA A 72 -11.84 1.16 -2.94
C ALA A 72 -10.42 1.56 -3.39
N LYS A 73 -9.43 1.39 -2.50
CA LYS A 73 -8.01 1.64 -2.81
C LYS A 73 -7.46 0.75 -3.91
N GLU A 74 -7.81 -0.54 -3.92
CA GLU A 74 -7.38 -1.45 -4.99
C GLU A 74 -8.00 -1.08 -6.33
N ILE A 75 -9.29 -0.73 -6.34
CA ILE A 75 -9.95 -0.23 -7.55
C ILE A 75 -9.23 1.02 -8.05
N TRP A 76 -8.97 1.99 -7.17
CA TRP A 76 -8.25 3.21 -7.51
C TRP A 76 -6.85 2.94 -8.08
N LYS A 77 -6.08 2.06 -7.44
CA LYS A 77 -4.75 1.66 -7.93
C LYS A 77 -4.81 1.01 -9.31
N ALA A 78 -5.81 0.17 -9.56
CA ALA A 78 -6.01 -0.46 -10.87
C ALA A 78 -6.40 0.56 -11.96
N LEU A 79 -7.21 1.57 -11.61
CA LEU A 79 -7.52 2.69 -12.49
C LEU A 79 -6.29 3.53 -12.82
N GLN A 80 -5.46 3.86 -11.83
CA GLN A 80 -4.19 4.57 -12.04
C GLN A 80 -3.29 3.78 -12.99
N THR A 81 -3.15 2.47 -12.76
CA THR A 81 -2.32 1.59 -13.60
C THR A 81 -2.83 1.54 -15.05
N THR A 82 -4.14 1.64 -15.28
CA THR A 82 -4.70 1.64 -16.64
C THR A 82 -4.37 2.94 -17.38
N HIS A 83 -4.41 4.08 -16.69
CA HIS A 83 -4.06 5.37 -17.27
C HIS A 83 -2.55 5.53 -17.47
N GLU A 84 -1.77 5.11 -16.48
CA GLU A 84 -0.30 5.12 -16.52
C GLU A 84 0.26 4.05 -17.47
N GLY A 85 -0.36 2.88 -17.59
CA GLY A 85 0.05 1.82 -18.51
C GLY A 85 -0.15 2.15 -19.99
N THR A 86 -1.02 3.13 -20.32
CA THR A 86 -1.05 3.76 -21.65
C THR A 86 0.18 4.63 -21.94
N THR A 87 0.90 5.02 -20.89
CA THR A 87 2.12 5.82 -20.93
C THR A 87 3.28 4.93 -20.48
N GLN A 88 3.82 4.09 -21.35
CA GLN A 88 5.01 3.30 -21.02
C GLN A 88 6.13 4.19 -20.45
N VAL A 89 6.36 4.13 -19.14
CA VAL A 89 7.64 4.46 -18.52
C VAL A 89 7.90 3.39 -17.46
N LYS A 90 8.87 2.53 -17.77
CA LYS A 90 9.49 1.60 -16.84
C LYS A 90 10.03 2.41 -15.65
N GLN A 91 9.57 2.09 -14.44
CA GLN A 91 10.36 2.31 -13.23
C GLN A 91 10.69 0.92 -12.69
N SER A 92 11.78 0.38 -13.23
CA SER A 92 12.69 -0.47 -12.45
C SER A 92 13.31 0.35 -11.32
N GLU A 93 13.84 -0.34 -10.30
CA GLU A 93 14.59 0.14 -9.12
C GLU A 93 13.72 0.20 -7.83
N ASP A 94 14.01 -0.48 -6.73
CA ASP A 94 15.23 -1.17 -6.30
C ASP A 94 14.93 -2.36 -5.38
N LYS A 95 15.58 -3.49 -5.65
CA LYS A 95 15.91 -4.48 -4.60
C LYS A 95 17.26 -4.06 -4.04
N PRO A 96 17.46 -3.98 -2.71
CA PRO A 96 18.82 -3.87 -2.18
C PRO A 96 19.56 -5.17 -2.50
N ASN A 97 20.51 -5.05 -3.42
CA ASN A 97 21.58 -6.00 -3.62
C ASN A 97 22.42 -6.03 -2.34
N THR A 98 22.24 -7.08 -1.53
CA THR A 98 23.15 -7.41 -0.43
C THR A 98 24.49 -7.78 -1.06
N GLY A 99 25.34 -6.76 -1.21
CA GLY A 99 26.73 -6.90 -1.63
C GLY A 99 27.50 -7.76 -0.65
N ASP A 100 27.93 -8.90 -1.17
CA ASP A 100 28.96 -9.77 -0.63
C ASP A 100 30.24 -8.96 -0.30
N SER A 101 30.67 -9.13 0.94
CA SER A 101 32.04 -9.32 1.42
C SER A 101 33.20 -8.80 0.56
N SER A 102 33.94 -7.82 1.08
CA SER A 102 35.40 -7.94 1.24
C SER A 102 35.92 -6.85 2.17
N LEU A 103 36.36 -7.29 3.35
CA LEU A 103 37.25 -6.57 4.26
C LEU A 103 38.57 -6.36 3.50
N MET A 104 38.98 -5.11 3.23
CA MET A 104 40.36 -4.82 2.87
C MET A 104 41.05 -4.28 4.12
N GLU A 105 42.02 -5.05 4.59
CA GLU A 105 42.97 -4.64 5.62
C GLU A 105 43.77 -3.45 5.09
N VAL A 106 43.86 -2.38 5.88
CA VAL A 106 44.73 -1.24 5.62
C VAL A 106 46.08 -1.53 6.24
N GLU A 107 47.09 -1.74 5.40
CA GLU A 107 48.49 -1.63 5.80
C GLU A 107 48.85 -0.14 5.76
N ASP A 108 49.03 0.45 6.95
CA ASP A 108 49.57 1.79 7.12
C ASP A 108 51.09 1.74 6.91
N ASP A 109 51.57 2.32 5.80
CA ASP A 109 52.98 2.59 5.57
C ASP A 109 53.09 4.01 5.00
N ASP A 110 53.35 4.99 5.87
CA ASP A 110 53.96 6.27 5.52
C ASP A 110 54.39 7.01 6.80
N GLU A 111 55.69 7.19 6.98
CA GLU A 111 56.38 8.46 7.34
C GLU A 111 57.87 8.15 7.54
N ASP A 112 58.69 8.51 6.55
CA ASP A 112 59.43 9.78 6.49
C ASP A 112 60.56 9.88 7.53
N ASN A 113 61.80 9.88 7.04
CA ASN A 113 62.73 10.97 7.37
C ASN A 113 63.98 10.85 6.49
N GLY A 114 64.12 11.79 5.55
CA GLY A 114 65.29 11.91 4.71
C GLY A 114 65.57 13.36 4.35
N ASP A 115 65.86 14.21 5.35
CA ASP A 115 66.50 15.50 5.10
C ASP A 115 67.86 15.61 5.81
N LYS A 116 68.88 15.67 4.94
CA LYS A 116 70.19 16.32 4.97
C LYS A 116 70.88 16.67 6.30
#